data_AF-A0A8R7QA63-F1
#
_entry.id   AF-A0A8R7QA63-F1
#
_cell.length_a   1.000
_cell.length_b   1.000
_cell.length_c   1.000
_cell.angle_alpha   90.00
_cell.angle_beta   90.00
_cell.angle_gamma   90.00
#
_symmetry.space_group_name_H-M   'P 1'
#
loop_
_entity.id
_entity.type
_entity.pdbx_description
1 polymer ?
#
loop_
_entity_poly.entity_id
_entity_poly.type
_entity_poly.pdbx_seq_one_letter_code
_entity_poly.pdbx_strand_id
1 'polypeptide(L)'
;MYVLLGGLPVWSNFSKSKPTWSGPNFNDITHHFIYCIKAHIDISKQSRLKLQENSVATPSASTVMPRYQIAPSQIPEDCSLEDKIFSILRDPAYRDMDHGVSLKLLRSALGASQDDIMKVITEQIRLGEMYTTIDERHLKSSN
;
A
#
# COMPACT_ATOMS: atom_id res chain seq x y z
N MET A 1 27.84 43.13 -66.64
CA MET A 1 29.11 42.93 -65.92
C MET A 1 28.94 43.62 -64.58
N TYR A 2 28.52 42.88 -63.54
CA TYR A 2 28.19 43.46 -62.23
C TYR A 2 29.29 43.10 -61.24
N VAL A 3 29.84 44.13 -60.59
CA VAL A 3 30.95 44.06 -59.62
C VAL A 3 30.37 43.79 -58.22
N LEU A 4 30.97 42.82 -57.55
CA LEU A 4 30.69 42.39 -56.18
C LEU A 4 30.99 43.51 -55.16
N LEU A 5 29.99 43.90 -54.37
CA LEU A 5 30.18 44.56 -53.07
C LEU A 5 29.74 43.59 -51.99
N GLY A 6 30.73 42.94 -51.37
CA GLY A 6 30.56 42.09 -50.21
C GLY A 6 30.32 42.92 -48.95
N GLY A 7 29.26 42.58 -48.23
CA GLY A 7 28.98 43.05 -46.88
C GLY A 7 28.29 41.92 -46.10
N LEU A 8 29.08 41.02 -45.52
CA LEU A 8 28.61 40.04 -44.54
C LEU A 8 28.45 40.74 -43.19
N PRO A 9 27.30 40.65 -42.49
CA PRO A 9 27.26 40.99 -41.09
C PRO A 9 27.92 39.87 -40.26
N VAL A 10 28.86 40.31 -39.44
CA VAL A 10 29.59 39.65 -38.36
C VAL A 10 28.73 38.64 -37.60
N TRP A 11 28.97 37.34 -37.82
CA TRP A 11 28.59 36.26 -36.91
C TRP A 11 29.75 36.02 -35.94
N SER A 12 29.85 36.81 -34.88
CA SER A 12 30.74 36.48 -33.77
C SER A 12 30.14 37.01 -32.49
N ASN A 13 29.36 36.17 -31.80
CA ASN A 13 29.22 36.16 -30.33
C ASN A 13 28.20 35.10 -29.88
N PHE A 14 28.30 33.87 -30.39
CA PHE A 14 27.64 32.74 -29.72
C PHE A 14 28.64 32.10 -28.76
N SER A 15 28.70 32.63 -27.55
CA SER A 15 29.44 32.04 -26.44
C SER A 15 29.00 30.58 -26.27
N LYS A 16 29.91 29.65 -26.50
CA LYS A 16 29.70 28.20 -26.27
C LYS A 16 29.70 27.92 -24.77
N SER A 17 28.74 28.43 -24.00
CA SER A 17 28.39 27.80 -22.73
C SER A 17 27.45 26.64 -23.04
N LYS A 18 28.00 25.43 -23.15
CA LYS A 18 27.17 24.22 -23.17
C LYS A 18 26.37 24.20 -21.87
N PRO A 19 25.03 24.10 -21.90
CA PRO A 19 24.28 23.84 -20.68
C PRO A 19 24.68 22.44 -20.21
N THR A 20 25.45 22.38 -19.12
CA THR A 20 25.62 21.15 -18.36
C THR A 20 24.29 20.89 -17.68
N TRP A 21 23.44 20.09 -18.31
CA TRP A 21 22.30 19.50 -17.63
C TRP A 21 22.87 18.57 -16.57
N SER A 22 23.01 19.06 -15.32
CA SER A 22 23.08 18.17 -14.17
C SER A 22 21.74 17.43 -14.17
N GLY A 23 21.72 16.21 -14.68
CA GLY A 23 20.54 15.36 -14.66
C GLY A 23 19.98 15.32 -13.23
N PRO A 24 18.66 15.09 -13.07
CA PRO A 24 18.05 15.03 -11.74
C PRO A 24 18.89 14.10 -10.86
N ASN A 25 19.31 14.61 -9.70
CA ASN A 25 20.13 13.86 -8.79
C ASN A 25 19.32 12.69 -8.26
N PHE A 26 19.47 11.52 -8.89
CA PHE A 26 18.74 10.31 -8.52
C PHE A 26 19.00 9.89 -7.07
N ASN A 27 20.10 10.36 -6.47
CA ASN A 27 20.38 10.18 -5.06
C ASN A 27 19.33 10.89 -4.20
N ASP A 28 18.96 12.13 -4.53
CA ASP A 28 17.96 12.90 -3.78
C ASP A 28 16.56 12.28 -3.90
N ILE A 29 16.22 11.79 -5.11
CA ILE A 29 14.99 11.05 -5.36
C ILE A 29 14.95 9.77 -4.53
N THR A 30 16.04 9.00 -4.52
CA THR A 30 16.15 7.75 -3.76
C THR A 30 16.05 8.02 -2.26
N HIS A 31 16.74 9.05 -1.77
CA HIS A 31 16.67 9.47 -0.37
C HIS A 31 15.25 9.87 0.04
N HIS A 32 14.52 10.56 -0.83
CA HIS A 32 13.13 10.92 -0.58
C HIS A 32 12.25 9.67 -0.40
N PHE A 33 12.36 8.67 -1.28
CA PHE A 33 11.60 7.42 -1.16
C PHE A 33 11.93 6.65 0.13
N ILE A 34 13.22 6.50 0.46
CA ILE A 34 13.66 5.83 1.70
C ILE A 34 13.13 6.58 2.93
N TYR A 35 13.18 7.91 2.90
CA TYR A 35 12.67 8.74 3.99
C TYR A 35 11.16 8.57 4.16
N CYS A 36 10.38 8.58 3.07
CA CYS A 36 8.94 8.36 3.12
C CYS A 36 8.61 7.01 3.75
N ILE A 37 9.28 5.92 3.34
CA ILE A 37 9.07 4.58 3.93
C ILE A 37 9.34 4.62 5.44
N LYS A 38 10.48 5.20 5.85
CA LYS A 38 10.84 5.29 7.27
C LYS A 38 9.80 6.10 8.06
N ALA A 39 9.39 7.25 7.55
CA ALA A 39 8.40 8.10 8.19
C ALA A 39 7.05 7.38 8.36
N HIS A 40 6.59 6.65 7.35
CA HIS A 40 5.36 5.86 7.44
C HIS A 40 5.45 4.76 8.52
N ILE A 41 6.58 4.06 8.61
CA ILE A 41 6.81 3.06 9.67
C ILE A 41 6.81 3.71 11.05
N ASP A 42 7.49 4.85 11.22
CA ASP A 42 7.59 5.53 12.50
C ASP A 42 6.22 6.08 12.96
N ILE A 43 5.44 6.67 12.05
CA ILE A 43 4.08 7.14 12.32
C ILE A 43 3.16 5.96 12.71
N SER A 44 3.24 4.84 11.98
CA SER A 44 2.46 3.63 12.28
C SER A 44 2.82 3.03 13.65
N LYS A 45 4.10 3.02 14.03
CA LYS A 45 4.52 2.58 15.37
C LYS A 45 3.97 3.50 16.46
N GLN A 46 4.03 4.81 16.26
CA GLN A 46 3.53 5.78 17.23
C GLN A 46 2.00 5.71 17.39
N SER A 47 1.25 5.51 16.31
CA SER A 47 -0.21 5.35 16.39
C SER A 47 -0.59 4.08 17.17
N ARG A 48 0.13 2.97 16.98
CA ARG A 48 -0.06 1.73 17.75
C ARG A 48 0.23 1.90 19.25
N LEU A 49 1.27 2.65 19.62
CA LEU A 49 1.60 2.91 21.03
C LEU A 49 0.53 3.78 21.72
N LYS A 50 -0.01 4.79 21.03
CA LYS A 50 -1.10 5.63 21.55
C LYS A 50 -2.40 4.87 21.81
N LEU A 51 -2.68 3.80 21.08
CA LEU A 51 -3.82 2.92 21.35
C LEU A 51 -3.63 2.07 22.62
N GLN A 52 -2.39 1.69 22.94
CA GLN A 52 -2.07 0.85 24.10
C GLN A 52 -2.07 1.65 25.41
N GLU A 53 -1.73 2.94 25.37
CA GLU A 53 -1.75 3.83 26.54
C GLU A 53 -3.19 4.13 27.02
N ASN A 54 -4.18 4.07 26.13
CA ASN A 54 -5.59 4.32 26.46
C ASN A 54 -6.35 3.08 26.98
N SER A 55 -5.71 1.91 27.14
CA SER A 55 -6.39 0.65 27.51
C SER A 55 -6.09 0.14 28.93
N VAL A 56 -5.81 1.02 29.90
CA VAL A 56 -5.68 0.64 31.32
C VAL A 56 -7.00 0.88 32.08
N ALA A 57 -7.88 -0.12 32.06
CA ALA A 57 -8.88 -0.51 33.07
C ALA A 57 -9.84 -1.51 32.39
N THR A 58 -9.80 -2.82 32.63
CA THR A 58 -10.35 -3.52 33.81
C THR A 58 -10.16 -5.03 33.56
N PRO A 59 -9.85 -5.90 34.55
CA PRO A 59 -9.67 -7.33 34.32
C PRO A 59 -11.00 -8.09 34.52
N SER A 60 -11.37 -8.97 33.60
CA SER A 60 -12.25 -10.10 33.95
C SER A 60 -12.09 -11.28 33.02
N ALA A 61 -12.01 -12.45 33.64
CA ALA A 61 -11.65 -13.74 33.08
C ALA A 61 -12.71 -14.32 32.14
N SER A 62 -12.26 -15.07 31.13
CA SER A 62 -12.74 -16.44 30.87
C SER A 62 -11.92 -17.06 29.74
N THR A 63 -11.29 -18.21 30.02
CA THR A 63 -10.67 -19.10 29.04
C THR A 63 -11.74 -19.68 28.12
N VAL A 64 -11.80 -19.20 26.88
CA VAL A 64 -12.50 -19.86 25.77
C VAL A 64 -11.49 -20.03 24.64
N MET A 65 -11.19 -21.29 24.31
CA MET A 65 -10.40 -21.67 23.13
C MET A 65 -11.03 -21.01 21.88
N PRO A 66 -10.26 -20.39 20.97
CA PRO A 66 -10.83 -19.76 19.80
C PRO A 66 -11.38 -20.86 18.89
N ARG A 67 -12.69 -20.98 18.90
CA ARG A 67 -13.48 -21.80 18.01
C ARG A 67 -13.31 -21.21 16.62
N TYR A 68 -12.59 -21.90 15.72
CA TYR A 68 -12.50 -21.58 14.28
C TYR A 68 -13.86 -21.78 13.60
N GLN A 69 -14.87 -21.00 14.01
CA GLN A 69 -16.18 -20.96 13.40
C GLN A 69 -16.50 -19.49 13.14
N ILE A 70 -16.30 -19.11 11.89
CA ILE A 70 -16.79 -17.86 11.32
C ILE A 70 -18.29 -17.88 11.51
N ALA A 71 -18.82 -17.07 12.43
CA ALA A 71 -20.25 -16.82 12.47
C ALA A 71 -20.57 -15.85 11.31
N PRO A 72 -21.41 -16.21 10.33
CA PRO A 72 -21.74 -15.35 9.19
C PRO A 72 -22.51 -14.07 9.54
N SER A 73 -22.69 -13.74 10.82
CA SER A 73 -23.76 -12.86 11.32
C SER A 73 -23.38 -11.40 11.53
N GLN A 74 -22.23 -10.92 11.05
CA GLN A 74 -21.80 -9.52 11.22
C GLN A 74 -21.41 -8.80 9.93
N ILE A 75 -21.61 -9.43 8.77
CA ILE A 75 -21.34 -8.77 7.49
C ILE A 75 -22.63 -8.05 7.07
N PRO A 76 -22.66 -6.71 6.99
CA PRO A 76 -23.82 -5.99 6.49
C PRO A 76 -24.13 -6.48 5.07
N GLU A 77 -25.38 -6.89 4.80
CA GLU A 77 -25.73 -7.50 3.51
C GLU A 77 -25.52 -6.53 2.33
N ASP A 78 -25.55 -5.22 2.59
CA ASP A 78 -25.47 -4.13 1.61
C ASP A 78 -24.04 -3.65 1.29
N CYS A 79 -23.01 -4.29 1.87
CA CYS A 79 -21.62 -3.88 1.67
C CYS A 79 -21.03 -4.38 0.35
N SER A 80 -20.14 -3.58 -0.25
CA SER A 80 -19.41 -3.97 -1.46
C SER A 80 -18.52 -5.19 -1.18
N LEU A 81 -18.20 -5.98 -2.22
CA LEU A 81 -17.33 -7.16 -2.07
C LEU A 81 -15.98 -6.79 -1.39
N GLU A 82 -15.49 -5.60 -1.68
CA GLU A 82 -14.30 -5.01 -1.07
C GLU A 82 -14.46 -4.81 0.44
N ASP A 83 -15.54 -4.16 0.87
CA ASP A 83 -15.81 -3.94 2.29
C ASP A 83 -15.89 -5.27 3.05
N LYS A 84 -16.54 -6.28 2.45
CA LYS A 84 -16.63 -7.61 3.05
C LYS A 84 -15.26 -8.28 3.20
N ILE A 85 -14.38 -8.14 2.20
CA ILE A 85 -12.99 -8.63 2.29
C ILE A 85 -12.24 -7.92 3.42
N PHE A 86 -12.35 -6.59 3.52
CA PHE A 86 -11.70 -5.84 4.59
C PHE A 86 -12.27 -6.14 5.96
N SER A 87 -13.58 -6.37 6.10
CA SER A 87 -14.20 -6.80 7.35
C SER A 87 -13.57 -8.09 7.87
N ILE A 88 -13.32 -9.06 6.99
CA ILE A 88 -12.65 -10.32 7.36
C ILE A 88 -11.18 -10.08 7.72
N LEU A 89 -10.45 -9.30 6.92
CA LEU A 89 -9.02 -9.05 7.15
C LEU A 89 -8.73 -8.20 8.40
N ARG A 90 -9.66 -7.31 8.77
CA ARG A 90 -9.54 -6.43 9.94
C ARG A 90 -10.09 -7.04 11.22
N ASP A 91 -10.85 -8.12 11.12
CA ASP A 91 -11.36 -8.83 12.29
C ASP A 91 -10.16 -9.37 13.11
N PRO A 92 -10.11 -9.08 14.43
CA PRO A 92 -9.00 -9.47 15.30
C PRO A 92 -8.71 -10.98 15.26
N ALA A 93 -9.72 -11.82 15.03
CA ALA A 93 -9.54 -13.27 14.91
C ALA A 93 -8.62 -13.68 13.75
N TYR A 94 -8.57 -12.88 12.68
CA TYR A 94 -7.73 -13.14 11.51
C TYR A 94 -6.50 -12.25 11.44
N ARG A 95 -6.61 -11.01 11.91
CA ARG A 95 -5.50 -10.06 11.93
C ARG A 95 -4.33 -10.57 12.78
N ASP A 96 -4.66 -11.19 13.92
CA ASP A 96 -3.66 -11.68 14.86
C ASP A 96 -3.11 -13.06 14.45
N MET A 97 -3.56 -13.63 13.32
CA MET A 97 -2.96 -14.84 12.74
C MET A 97 -1.60 -14.52 12.12
N ASP A 98 -0.57 -15.25 12.53
CA ASP A 98 0.81 -15.09 12.01
C ASP A 98 0.88 -15.23 10.50
N HIS A 99 0.13 -16.18 9.93
CA HIS A 99 0.14 -16.46 8.51
C HIS A 99 -0.86 -15.61 7.71
N GLY A 100 -1.80 -14.91 8.34
CA GLY A 100 -2.84 -14.15 7.62
C GLY A 100 -3.98 -15.01 7.05
N VAL A 101 -4.79 -14.43 6.17
CA VAL A 101 -6.02 -15.06 5.67
C VAL A 101 -5.80 -15.74 4.33
N SER A 102 -6.17 -17.01 4.20
CA SER A 102 -6.08 -17.74 2.93
C SER A 102 -7.23 -17.41 1.98
N LEU A 103 -6.96 -17.48 0.68
CA LEU A 103 -7.98 -17.29 -0.37
C LEU A 103 -9.15 -18.30 -0.25
N LYS A 104 -8.86 -19.52 0.21
CA LYS A 104 -9.89 -20.55 0.46
C LYS A 104 -10.89 -20.11 1.52
N LEU A 105 -10.41 -19.45 2.57
CA LEU A 105 -11.25 -18.94 3.66
C LEU A 105 -12.11 -17.77 3.17
N LEU A 106 -11.52 -16.82 2.43
CA LEU A 106 -12.26 -15.71 1.82
C LEU A 106 -13.37 -16.22 0.90
N ARG A 107 -13.09 -17.21 0.04
CA ARG A 107 -14.11 -17.81 -0.82
C ARG A 107 -15.24 -18.45 -0.03
N SER A 108 -14.91 -19.13 1.07
CA SER A 108 -15.91 -19.76 1.94
C SER A 108 -16.75 -18.75 2.71
N ALA A 109 -16.19 -17.60 3.08
CA ALA A 109 -16.87 -16.58 3.87
C ALA A 109 -17.71 -15.62 3.01
N LEU A 110 -17.26 -15.32 1.79
CA LEU A 110 -17.89 -14.34 0.90
C LEU A 110 -18.93 -14.97 -0.03
N GLY A 111 -18.82 -16.27 -0.31
CA GLY A 111 -19.69 -16.95 -1.29
C GLY A 111 -19.53 -16.43 -2.74
N ALA A 112 -18.53 -15.59 -3.01
CA ALA A 112 -18.27 -14.99 -4.31
C ALA A 112 -17.37 -15.87 -5.19
N SER A 113 -17.37 -15.62 -6.49
CA SER A 113 -16.49 -16.32 -7.43
C SER A 113 -15.02 -16.00 -7.13
N GLN A 114 -14.13 -16.96 -7.41
CA GLN A 114 -12.70 -16.76 -7.19
C GLN A 114 -12.15 -15.61 -8.03
N ASP A 115 -12.64 -15.45 -9.26
CA ASP A 115 -12.16 -14.42 -10.18
C ASP A 115 -12.56 -13.01 -9.70
N ASP A 116 -13.78 -12.85 -9.17
CA ASP A 116 -14.23 -11.57 -8.61
C ASP A 116 -13.42 -11.19 -7.37
N ILE A 117 -13.17 -12.16 -6.49
CA ILE A 117 -12.35 -11.96 -5.29
C ILE A 117 -10.91 -11.58 -5.68
N MET A 118 -10.32 -12.31 -6.64
CA MET A 118 -8.95 -12.04 -7.11
C MET A 118 -8.84 -10.68 -7.80
N LYS A 119 -9.86 -10.26 -8.55
CA LYS A 119 -9.91 -8.93 -9.18
C LYS A 119 -9.86 -7.83 -8.12
N VAL A 120 -10.67 -7.93 -7.07
CA VAL A 120 -10.66 -6.95 -5.97
C VAL A 120 -9.31 -6.97 -5.25
N ILE A 121 -8.80 -8.14 -4.90
CA ILE A 121 -7.49 -8.27 -4.23
C ILE A 121 -6.38 -7.62 -5.06
N THR A 122 -6.33 -7.89 -6.38
CA THR A 122 -5.29 -7.35 -7.26
C THR A 122 -5.31 -5.82 -7.29
N GLU A 123 -6.49 -5.22 -7.38
CA GLU A 123 -6.63 -3.76 -7.32
C GLU A 123 -6.24 -3.21 -5.96
N GLN A 124 -6.63 -3.87 -4.86
CA GLN A 124 -6.31 -3.40 -3.51
C GLN A 124 -4.83 -3.55 -3.16
N ILE A 125 -4.15 -4.57 -3.69
CA ILE A 125 -2.68 -4.69 -3.63
C ILE A 125 -2.03 -3.53 -4.39
N ARG A 126 -2.55 -3.20 -5.59
CA ARG A 126 -2.05 -2.07 -6.39
C ARG A 126 -2.23 -0.73 -5.67
N LEU A 127 -3.30 -0.58 -4.88
CA LEU A 127 -3.55 0.59 -4.04
C LEU A 127 -2.73 0.60 -2.74
N GLY A 128 -2.12 -0.53 -2.37
CA GLY A 128 -1.31 -0.67 -1.15
C GLY A 128 -2.12 -0.91 0.13
N GLU A 129 -3.41 -1.22 0.02
CA GLU A 129 -4.28 -1.45 1.18
C GLU A 129 -4.12 -2.87 1.75
N MET A 130 -3.64 -3.82 0.95
CA MET A 130 -3.34 -5.18 1.37
C MET A 130 -2.10 -5.75 0.67
N TYR A 131 -1.54 -6.82 1.22
CA TYR A 131 -0.38 -7.50 0.65
C TYR A 131 -0.47 -9.01 0.85
N THR A 132 0.20 -9.75 -0.04
CA THR A 132 0.42 -11.19 0.11
C THR A 132 1.57 -11.45 1.07
N THR A 133 1.44 -12.48 1.89
CA THR A 133 2.53 -12.97 2.75
C THR A 133 3.64 -13.64 1.93
N ILE A 134 4.77 -13.92 2.59
CA ILE A 134 5.96 -14.56 1.98
C ILE A 134 5.62 -15.90 1.31
N ASP A 135 4.57 -16.58 1.78
CA ASP A 135 4.15 -17.87 1.24
C ASP A 135 3.16 -17.78 0.08
N GLU A 136 2.83 -16.56 -0.36
CA GLU A 136 1.96 -16.21 -1.50
C GLU A 136 0.54 -16.81 -1.46
N ARG A 137 0.19 -17.49 -0.36
CA ARG A 137 -1.11 -18.17 -0.18
C ARG A 137 -2.03 -17.45 0.79
N HIS A 138 -1.50 -16.48 1.53
CA HIS A 138 -2.24 -15.71 2.50
C HIS A 138 -2.12 -14.21 2.26
N LEU A 139 -3.11 -13.50 2.78
CA LEU A 139 -3.33 -12.07 2.61
C LEU A 139 -3.39 -11.40 3.96
N LYS A 140 -2.83 -10.20 4.05
CA LYS A 140 -2.92 -9.33 5.23
C LYS A 140 -3.32 -7.92 4.81
N SER A 141 -4.11 -7.27 5.66
CA SER A 141 -4.39 -5.84 5.57
C SER A 141 -3.12 -5.06 5.92
N SER A 142 -2.87 -3.95 5.21
CA SER A 142 -1.79 -3.01 5.56
C SER A 142 -2.19 -2.08 6.71
N ASN A 143 -3.49 -1.95 6.99
CA ASN A 143 -4.08 -1.16 8.09
C ASN A 143 -4.62 -2.06 9.21
#